data_AF-A0A544YLF7-F1
#
_entry.id   AF-A0A544YLF7-F1
#
_cell.length_a   1.000
_cell.length_b   1.000
_cell.length_c   1.000
_cell.angle_alpha   90.00
_cell.angle_beta   90.00
_cell.angle_gamma   90.00
#
_symmetry.space_group_name_H-M   'P 1'
#
loop_
_entity.id
_entity.type
_entity.pdbx_description
1 polymer ?
#
loop_
_entity_poly.entity_id
_entity_poly.type
_entity_poly.pdbx_seq_one_letter_code
_entity_poly.pdbx_strand_id
1 'polypeptide(L)' 'MVTVQRTQTGLRVERNTLKVLKGLAEYLDMSLGDLVEGIVLHAFEGKSPFGPETLAKIGQLKEVYGLTLTAADAHRLEER' A
#
# COMPACT_ATOMS: atom_id res chain seq x y z
N MET A 1 3.63 -6.81 22.59
CA MET A 1 4.55 -6.10 21.67
C MET A 1 5.64 -7.07 21.27
N VAL A 2 5.97 -7.13 19.98
CA VAL A 2 7.08 -7.94 19.46
C VAL A 2 8.26 -7.00 19.20
N THR A 3 9.45 -7.33 19.70
CA THR A 3 10.66 -6.54 19.42
C THR A 3 11.13 -6.84 18.01
N VAL A 4 11.43 -5.79 17.24
CA VAL A 4 11.85 -5.91 15.83
C VAL A 4 13.12 -5.11 15.57
N GLN A 5 13.89 -5.55 14.58
CA GLN A 5 14.99 -4.77 14.00
C GLN A 5 14.48 -4.10 12.71
N ARG A 6 14.72 -2.80 12.57
CA ARG A 6 14.31 -2.03 11.40
C ARG A 6 15.50 -1.83 10.47
N THR A 7 15.25 -1.87 9.16
CA THR A 7 16.21 -1.49 8.13
C THR A 7 15.52 -0.57 7.11
N GLN A 8 16.30 0.26 6.43
CA GLN A 8 15.79 1.17 5.40
C GLN A 8 16.02 0.59 4.01
N THR A 9 15.16 0.96 3.07
CA THR A 9 15.23 0.49 1.69
C THR A 9 15.02 1.64 0.70
N GLY A 10 15.66 1.53 -0.46
CA GLY A 10 15.56 2.48 -1.57
C GLY A 10 14.59 2.04 -2.67
N LEU A 11 13.52 1.31 -2.33
CA LEU A 11 12.58 0.76 -3.31
C LEU A 11 12.08 1.85 -4.28
N ARG A 12 12.19 1.57 -5.58
CA ARG A 12 11.47 2.32 -6.61
C ARG A 12 10.04 1.79 -6.68
N VAL A 13 9.08 2.70 -6.55
CA VAL A 13 7.64 2.38 -6.53
C VAL A 13 6.95 3.28 -7.54
N GLU A 14 5.91 2.78 -8.20
CA GLU A 14 5.08 3.59 -9.09
C GLU A 14 4.50 4.79 -8.32
N ARG A 15 4.54 5.96 -8.97
CA ARG A 15 4.26 7.26 -8.36
C ARG A 15 2.88 7.33 -7.70
N ASN A 16 1.83 6.93 -8.39
CA ASN A 16 0.45 7.07 -7.90
C ASN A 16 0.13 6.03 -6.85
N THR A 17 0.69 4.83 -6.96
CA THR A 17 0.64 3.78 -5.94
C THR A 17 1.24 4.27 -4.63
N LEU A 18 2.41 4.90 -4.67
CA LEU A 18 3.03 5.48 -3.48
C LEU A 18 2.20 6.61 -2.86
N LYS A 19 1.55 7.45 -3.67
CA LYS A 19 0.65 8.50 -3.17
C LYS A 19 -0.57 7.92 -2.45
N VAL A 20 -1.20 6.91 -3.03
CA VAL A 20 -2.34 6.21 -2.39
C VAL A 20 -1.90 5.57 -1.07
N LEU A 21 -0.76 4.89 -1.03
CA LEU A 21 -0.24 4.28 0.20
C LEU A 21 0.04 5.33 1.28
N LYS A 22 0.66 6.47 0.93
CA LYS A 22 0.91 7.57 1.87
C LYS A 22 -0.39 8.18 2.40
N GLY A 23 -1.36 8.45 1.52
CA GLY A 23 -2.65 9.00 1.92
C GLY A 23 -3.46 8.03 2.79
N LEU A 24 -3.36 6.73 2.53
CA LEU A 24 -4.00 5.71 3.36
C LEU A 24 -3.34 5.60 4.74
N ALA A 25 -2.01 5.63 4.80
CA ALA A 25 -1.26 5.59 6.05
C ALA A 25 -1.64 6.78 6.95
N GLU A 26 -1.73 7.98 6.38
CA GLU A 26 -2.21 9.18 7.08
C GLU A 26 -3.65 9.01 7.58
N TYR A 27 -4.55 8.51 6.73
CA TYR A 27 -5.95 8.29 7.13
C TYR A 27 -6.10 7.29 8.28
N LEU A 28 -5.23 6.28 8.35
CA LEU A 28 -5.24 5.25 9.40
C LEU A 28 -4.37 5.59 10.61
N ASP A 29 -3.80 6.81 10.67
CA ASP A 29 -2.91 7.27 11.73
C ASP A 29 -1.74 6.31 12.01
N MET A 30 -1.07 5.87 10.94
CA MET A 30 0.07 4.94 11.03
C MET A 30 1.20 5.31 10.07
N SER A 31 2.39 4.78 10.33
CA SER A 31 3.52 4.97 9.41
C SER A 31 3.32 4.20 8.10
N LEU A 32 3.91 4.70 7.00
CA LEU A 32 3.93 3.96 5.73
C LEU A 32 4.58 2.57 5.88
N GLY A 33 5.59 2.45 6.74
CA GLY A 33 6.26 1.19 7.03
C GLY A 33 5.32 0.18 7.69
N ASP A 34 4.61 0.60 8.74
CA ASP A 34 3.66 -0.28 9.45
C ASP A 34 2.50 -0.69 8.55
N LEU A 35 1.99 0.21 7.69
CA LEU A 35 0.98 -0.11 6.69
C LEU A 35 1.47 -1.19 5.72
N VAL A 36 2.67 -1.01 5.14
CA VAL A 36 3.24 -1.96 4.17
C VAL A 36 3.52 -3.31 4.81
N GLU A 37 4.09 -3.33 6.01
CA GLU A 37 4.33 -4.57 6.75
C GLU A 37 3.02 -5.30 7.06
N GLY A 38 1.97 -4.57 7.47
CA GLY A 38 0.65 -5.12 7.69
C GLY A 38 0.07 -5.77 6.42
N ILE A 39 0.17 -5.11 5.27
CA ILE A 39 -0.27 -5.65 3.97
C ILE A 39 0.49 -6.94 3.64
N VAL A 40 1.81 -6.94 3.80
CA VAL A 40 2.68 -8.08 3.48
C VAL A 40 2.36 -9.28 4.37
N LEU A 41 2.19 -9.08 5.68
CA LEU A 41 1.86 -10.16 6.62
C LEU A 41 0.51 -10.81 6.28
N HIS A 42 -0.52 -10.01 5.97
CA HIS A 42 -1.81 -10.55 5.51
C HIS A 42 -1.68 -11.30 4.18
N ALA A 43 -0.92 -10.76 3.23
CA ALA A 43 -0.68 -11.40 1.94
C ALA A 43 0.06 -12.73 2.07
N PHE A 44 1.05 -12.83 2.96
CA PHE A 44 1.75 -14.09 3.27
C PHE A 44 0.82 -15.13 3.89
N GLU A 45 -0.19 -14.71 4.65
CA GLU A 45 -1.22 -15.60 5.20
C GLU A 45 -2.39 -15.87 4.22
N GLY A 46 -2.37 -15.29 3.01
CA GLY A 46 -3.46 -15.40 2.03
C GLY A 46 -4.75 -14.69 2.46
N LYS A 47 -4.67 -13.70 3.36
CA LYS A 47 -5.81 -12.95 3.89
C LYS A 47 -5.95 -11.58 3.22
N SER A 48 -7.17 -11.04 3.22
CA SER A 48 -7.39 -9.65 2.79
C SER A 48 -6.85 -8.68 3.85
N PRO A 49 -5.99 -7.72 3.48
CA PRO A 49 -5.44 -6.73 4.43
C PRO A 49 -6.45 -5.63 4.80
N PHE A 50 -7.53 -5.46 4.02
CA PHE A 50 -8.45 -4.35 4.15
C PHE A 50 -9.91 -4.81 4.23
N GLY A 51 -10.66 -4.17 5.11
CA GLY A 51 -12.12 -4.31 5.20
C GLY A 51 -12.87 -3.36 4.25
N PRO A 52 -14.20 -3.46 4.17
CA PRO A 52 -15.02 -2.69 3.22
C PRO A 52 -14.86 -1.17 3.33
N GLU A 53 -14.79 -0.62 4.55
CA GLU A 53 -14.62 0.82 4.78
C GLU A 53 -13.26 1.32 4.26
N THR A 54 -12.19 0.58 4.59
CA THR A 54 -10.84 0.91 4.12
C THR A 54 -10.73 0.79 2.60
N LEU A 55 -11.38 -0.21 1.99
CA LEU A 55 -11.45 -0.36 0.54
C LEU A 55 -12.17 0.82 -0.12
N ALA A 56 -13.26 1.32 0.47
CA ALA A 56 -13.95 2.52 -0.01
C ALA A 56 -13.04 3.76 0.04
N LYS A 57 -12.28 3.93 1.14
CA LYS A 57 -11.29 5.01 1.25
C LYS A 57 -10.17 4.88 0.21
N ILE A 58 -9.67 3.67 -0.02
CA ILE A 58 -8.68 3.40 -1.07
C ILE A 58 -9.23 3.81 -2.43
N GLY A 59 -10.49 3.48 -2.74
CA GLY A 59 -11.16 3.92 -3.98
C GLY A 59 -11.12 5.44 -4.17
N GLN A 60 -11.51 6.19 -3.14
CA GLN A 60 -11.46 7.67 -3.16
C GLN A 60 -10.03 8.20 -3.38
N LEU A 61 -9.04 7.62 -2.69
CA LEU A 61 -7.64 8.02 -2.87
C LEU A 61 -7.12 7.70 -4.27
N LYS A 62 -7.52 6.56 -4.85
CA LYS A 62 -7.19 6.20 -6.23
C LYS A 62 -7.73 7.23 -7.22
N GLU A 63 -8.96 7.70 -7.03
CA GLU A 63 -9.56 8.75 -7.85
C GLU A 63 -8.79 10.07 -7.73
N VAL A 64 -8.48 10.51 -6.50
CA VAL A 64 -7.73 11.76 -6.25
C VAL A 64 -6.34 11.74 -6.91
N TYR A 65 -5.64 10.61 -6.84
CA TYR A 65 -4.27 10.50 -7.35
C TYR A 65 -4.16 9.94 -8.77
N GLY A 66 -5.27 9.54 -9.39
CA GLY A 66 -5.29 8.94 -10.72
C GLY A 66 -4.59 7.58 -10.78
N LEU A 67 -4.74 6.73 -9.76
CA LEU A 67 -4.22 5.36 -9.78
C LEU A 67 -5.19 4.43 -10.52
N THR A 68 -4.88 4.12 -11.76
CA THR A 68 -5.66 3.18 -12.59
C THR A 68 -5.16 1.74 -12.51
N LEU A 69 -3.94 1.52 -12.01
CA LEU A 69 -3.34 0.19 -11.90
C LEU A 69 -4.18 -0.75 -11.03
N THR A 70 -4.09 -2.02 -11.39
CA THR A 70 -4.75 -3.16 -10.76
C THR A 70 -3.74 -4.27 -10.49
N ALA A 71 -4.17 -5.32 -9.79
CA ALA A 71 -3.35 -6.51 -9.61
C ALA A 71 -2.96 -7.20 -10.93
N ALA A 72 -3.72 -7.00 -12.01
CA ALA A 72 -3.41 -7.56 -13.33
C ALA A 72 -2.15 -6.93 -13.98
N ASP A 73 -1.82 -5.71 -13.56
CA ASP A 73 -0.65 -4.96 -14.05
C ASP A 73 0.63 -5.30 -13.27
N ALA A 74 0.51 -6.06 -12.18
CA ALA A 74 1.63 -6.46 -11.35
C ALA A 74 2.69 -7.21 -12.18
N HIS A 75 3.96 -6.83 -12.01
CA HIS A 75 5.12 -7.37 -12.73
C HIS A 75 5.12 -7.13 -14.25
N ARG A 76 4.22 -6.27 -14.76
CA ARG A 76 4.10 -5.93 -16.19
C ARG A 76 4.29 -4.44 -16.46
N LEU A 77 4.83 -3.70 -15.50
CA LEU A 77 5.09 -2.28 -15.64
C LEU A 77 6.35 -2.04 -16.48
N GLU A 78 6.27 -1.07 -17.38
CA GLU A 78 7.41 -0.61 -18.17
C GLU A 78 7.85 0.78 -17.67
N GLU A 79 9.16 0.94 -17.54
CA GLU A 79 9.76 2.21 -17.12
C GLU A 79 9.84 3.18 -18.31
N ARG A 80 9.79 4.48 -18.03
CA ARG A 80 10.05 5.53 -19.02
C ARG A 80 11.47 6.06 -18.89
#